data_AF-A0A242CE18-F1
#
_entry.id   AF-A0A242CE18-F1
#
_cell.length_a   1.000
_cell.length_b   1.000
_cell.length_c   1.000
_cell.angle_alpha   90.00
_cell.angle_beta   90.00
_cell.angle_gamma   90.00
#
_symmetry.space_group_name_H-M   'P 1'
#
loop_
_entity.id
_entity.type
_entity.pdbx_description
1 polymer ?
#
loop_
_entity_poly.entity_id
_entity_poly.type
_entity_poly.pdbx_seq_one_letter_code
_entity_poly.pdbx_strand_id
1 'polypeptide(L)'
;MTDCQACEKLKTDNPEFVLNGITDKECKSLQKNTGLNPKLPVLHKNCEDLNDMNDCLLGYLGEELPAVDMCDIKDFIQDFLNNQRLMNKALICSDCGQWELIEKMLDALLKIIEKLKEIGVWEGGLEGGFIPGKGIAGGNINLFGGSPDGAHYIRTNNKSTENDLAGGINVALLKQLKAELKEELKQELKEGE
;
A
#
# COMPACT_ATOMS: atom_id res chain seq x y z
N MET A 1 12.62 0.15 -31.44
CA MET A 1 12.81 -1.30 -31.39
C MET A 1 12.11 -1.81 -32.65
N THR A 2 12.75 -2.61 -33.50
CA THR A 2 12.05 -3.10 -34.71
C THR A 2 10.98 -4.09 -34.27
N ASP A 3 9.76 -4.07 -34.82
CA ASP A 3 8.63 -4.91 -34.37
C ASP A 3 8.97 -6.40 -34.31
N CYS A 4 9.87 -6.87 -35.20
CA CYS A 4 10.44 -8.22 -35.15
C CYS A 4 11.14 -8.57 -33.82
N GLN A 5 11.82 -7.61 -33.16
CA GLN A 5 12.48 -7.83 -31.87
C GLN A 5 11.46 -8.08 -30.75
N ALA A 6 10.32 -7.37 -30.77
CA ALA A 6 9.26 -7.57 -29.81
C ALA A 6 8.64 -8.97 -29.97
N CYS A 7 8.43 -9.42 -31.21
CA CYS A 7 7.96 -10.78 -31.48
C CYS A 7 8.95 -11.86 -31.02
N GLU A 8 10.25 -11.69 -31.23
CA GLU A 8 11.25 -12.66 -30.78
C GLU A 8 11.35 -12.75 -29.25
N LYS A 9 11.19 -11.62 -28.54
CA LYS A 9 11.07 -11.63 -27.08
C LYS A 9 9.84 -12.40 -26.63
N LEU A 10 8.67 -12.14 -27.22
CA LEU A 10 7.44 -12.88 -26.87
C LEU A 10 7.59 -14.38 -27.10
N LYS A 11 8.24 -14.80 -28.20
CA LYS A 11 8.54 -16.22 -28.44
C LYS A 11 9.45 -16.83 -27.38
N THR A 12 10.46 -16.08 -26.94
CA THR A 12 11.47 -16.55 -25.98
C THR A 12 10.91 -16.60 -24.56
N ASP A 13 10.29 -15.51 -24.13
CA ASP A 13 9.90 -15.30 -22.74
C ASP A 13 8.48 -15.80 -22.47
N ASN A 14 7.62 -15.76 -23.48
CA ASN A 14 6.18 -16.01 -23.38
C ASN A 14 5.66 -17.06 -24.40
N PRO A 15 6.30 -18.24 -24.52
CA PRO A 15 5.95 -19.21 -25.56
C PRO A 15 4.51 -19.73 -25.45
N GLU A 16 3.96 -19.84 -24.23
CA GLU A 16 2.57 -20.23 -24.01
C GLU A 16 1.59 -19.22 -24.60
N PHE A 17 1.89 -17.92 -24.49
CA PHE A 17 1.08 -16.88 -25.11
C PHE A 17 1.17 -16.93 -26.63
N VAL A 18 2.35 -17.17 -27.20
CA VAL A 18 2.50 -17.29 -28.66
C VAL A 18 1.71 -18.48 -29.22
N LEU A 19 1.64 -19.58 -28.48
CA LEU A 19 0.90 -20.78 -28.90
C LEU A 19 -0.61 -20.69 -28.67
N ASN A 20 -1.02 -20.18 -27.51
CA ASN A 20 -2.39 -20.32 -27.01
C ASN A 20 -3.12 -18.97 -26.85
N GLY A 21 -2.44 -17.85 -27.12
CA GLY A 21 -2.93 -16.51 -26.83
C GLY A 21 -3.07 -16.26 -25.32
N ILE A 22 -3.98 -15.37 -24.94
CA ILE A 22 -4.27 -15.08 -23.54
C ILE A 22 -5.22 -16.15 -22.99
N THR A 23 -4.72 -17.07 -22.16
CA THR A 23 -5.55 -18.02 -21.41
C THR A 23 -5.86 -17.48 -20.00
N ASP A 24 -6.61 -18.24 -19.20
CA ASP A 24 -6.87 -17.89 -17.79
C ASP A 24 -5.58 -17.77 -16.97
N LYS A 25 -4.53 -18.50 -17.34
CA LYS A 25 -3.24 -18.45 -16.65
C LYS A 25 -2.55 -17.10 -16.89
N GLU A 26 -2.39 -16.70 -18.13
CA GLU A 26 -1.80 -15.40 -18.50
C GLU A 26 -2.68 -14.26 -17.95
N CYS A 27 -4.01 -14.41 -18.03
CA CYS A 27 -4.94 -13.43 -17.46
C CYS A 27 -4.75 -13.24 -15.95
N LYS A 28 -4.66 -14.33 -15.18
CA LYS A 28 -4.39 -14.27 -13.72
C LYS A 28 -3.03 -13.69 -13.37
N SER A 29 -2.04 -13.87 -14.25
CA SER A 29 -0.72 -13.26 -14.10
C SER A 29 -0.78 -11.75 -14.35
N LEU A 30 -1.44 -11.33 -15.43
CA LEU A 30 -1.68 -9.92 -15.73
C LEU A 30 -2.48 -9.23 -14.61
N GLN A 31 -3.48 -9.89 -14.03
CA GLN A 31 -4.22 -9.35 -12.88
C GLN A 31 -3.32 -9.02 -11.67
N LYS A 32 -2.14 -9.64 -11.57
CA LYS A 32 -1.19 -9.45 -10.46
C LYS A 32 -0.01 -8.54 -10.81
N ASN A 33 -0.04 -7.92 -11.99
CA ASN A 33 1.07 -7.15 -12.54
C ASN A 33 2.37 -7.95 -12.66
N THR A 34 2.26 -9.23 -13.04
CA THR A 34 3.40 -10.16 -13.16
C THR A 34 3.66 -10.60 -14.59
N GLY A 35 3.22 -9.80 -15.57
CA GLY A 35 3.41 -10.09 -16.98
C GLY A 35 2.60 -11.29 -17.46
N LEU A 36 2.93 -11.80 -18.63
CA LEU A 36 2.31 -12.98 -19.26
C LEU A 36 2.86 -14.28 -18.65
N ASN A 37 4.14 -14.31 -18.31
CA ASN A 37 4.80 -15.50 -17.77
C ASN A 37 5.34 -15.27 -16.35
N PRO A 38 4.61 -15.72 -15.31
CA PRO A 38 5.05 -15.54 -13.93
C PRO A 38 6.20 -16.47 -13.52
N LYS A 39 6.73 -17.29 -14.44
CA LYS A 39 7.83 -18.24 -14.20
C LYS A 39 9.18 -17.75 -14.71
N LEU A 40 9.25 -16.53 -15.26
CA LEU A 40 10.51 -15.96 -15.71
C LEU A 40 11.50 -15.81 -14.54
N PRO A 41 12.82 -16.03 -14.76
CA PRO A 41 13.83 -15.81 -13.73
C PRO A 41 13.85 -14.37 -13.22
N VAL A 42 13.57 -13.42 -14.12
CA VAL A 42 13.34 -12.01 -13.81
C VAL A 42 11.91 -11.71 -14.21
N LEU A 43 11.09 -11.37 -13.22
CA LEU A 43 9.66 -11.19 -13.43
C LEU A 43 9.39 -9.88 -14.17
N HIS A 44 8.68 -9.96 -15.28
CA HIS A 44 8.17 -8.79 -15.98
C HIS A 44 6.94 -8.22 -15.27
N LYS A 45 6.77 -6.90 -15.35
CA LYS A 45 5.52 -6.20 -15.09
C LYS A 45 4.66 -6.21 -16.36
N ASN A 46 3.36 -5.96 -16.21
CA ASN A 46 2.45 -5.90 -17.36
C ASN A 46 2.89 -4.89 -18.40
N CYS A 47 3.50 -3.77 -17.99
CA CYS A 47 3.92 -2.74 -18.90
C CYS A 47 4.95 -3.26 -19.93
N GLU A 48 5.89 -4.11 -19.52
CA GLU A 48 6.89 -4.65 -20.44
C GLU A 48 6.25 -5.57 -21.48
N ASP A 49 5.52 -6.59 -21.03
CA ASP A 49 4.92 -7.57 -21.94
C ASP A 49 3.80 -6.96 -22.81
N LEU A 50 3.01 -6.01 -22.30
CA LEU A 50 1.97 -5.35 -23.10
C LEU A 50 2.54 -4.44 -24.19
N ASN A 51 3.71 -3.83 -23.97
CA ASN A 51 4.42 -3.10 -25.03
C ASN A 51 4.95 -4.07 -26.08
N ASP A 52 5.62 -5.15 -25.65
CA ASP A 52 6.11 -6.17 -26.60
C ASP A 52 4.94 -6.79 -27.39
N MET A 53 3.77 -7.01 -26.77
CA MET A 53 2.55 -7.44 -27.46
C MET A 53 2.04 -6.38 -28.45
N ASN A 54 1.97 -5.11 -28.06
CA ASN A 54 1.48 -4.04 -28.94
C ASN A 54 2.37 -3.93 -30.20
N ASP A 55 3.68 -3.88 -30.00
CA ASP A 55 4.65 -3.75 -31.09
C ASP A 55 4.62 -4.99 -31.99
N CYS A 56 4.58 -6.19 -31.42
CA CYS A 56 4.54 -7.42 -32.21
C CYS A 56 3.21 -7.65 -32.94
N LEU A 57 2.08 -7.46 -32.27
CA LEU A 57 0.76 -7.82 -32.82
C LEU A 57 0.18 -6.73 -33.72
N LEU A 58 0.41 -5.46 -33.40
CA LEU A 58 -0.20 -4.33 -34.11
C LEU A 58 0.83 -3.48 -34.86
N GLY A 59 2.04 -3.31 -34.30
CA GLY A 59 3.13 -2.59 -34.97
C GLY A 59 3.45 -3.22 -36.32
N TYR A 60 3.68 -4.53 -36.34
CA TYR A 60 3.96 -5.30 -37.55
C TYR A 60 2.90 -5.11 -38.65
N LEU A 61 1.61 -5.17 -38.29
CA LEU A 61 0.52 -4.94 -39.25
C LEU A 61 0.52 -3.50 -39.79
N GLY A 62 0.90 -2.52 -38.96
CA GLY A 62 1.09 -1.14 -39.40
C GLY A 62 2.21 -1.00 -40.43
N GLU A 63 3.32 -1.73 -40.26
CA GLU A 63 4.44 -1.76 -41.20
C GLU A 63 4.07 -2.48 -42.52
N GLU A 64 3.25 -3.53 -42.46
CA GLU A 64 2.82 -4.27 -43.66
C GLU A 64 1.72 -3.57 -44.47
N LEU A 65 0.88 -2.74 -43.84
CA LEU A 65 -0.27 -2.10 -44.47
C LEU A 65 0.01 -1.46 -45.85
N PRO A 66 1.11 -0.72 -46.07
CA PRO A 66 1.42 -0.12 -47.38
C PRO A 66 1.70 -1.14 -48.48
N ALA A 67 2.06 -2.38 -48.12
CA ALA A 67 2.36 -3.47 -49.05
C ALA A 67 1.16 -4.41 -49.27
N VAL A 68 0.05 -4.22 -48.54
CA VAL A 68 -1.16 -5.06 -48.68
C VAL A 68 -1.83 -4.79 -50.02
N ASP A 69 -2.00 -5.85 -50.82
CA ASP A 69 -2.81 -5.80 -52.04
C ASP A 69 -4.30 -5.70 -51.68
N MET A 70 -5.08 -4.92 -52.42
CA MET A 70 -6.54 -4.81 -52.22
C MET A 70 -7.25 -6.17 -52.36
N CYS A 71 -6.68 -7.12 -53.09
CA CYS A 71 -7.19 -8.48 -53.23
C CYS A 71 -7.02 -9.31 -51.94
N ASP A 72 -6.01 -8.99 -51.11
CA ASP A 72 -5.65 -9.73 -49.90
C ASP A 72 -6.12 -9.05 -48.60
N ILE A 73 -6.85 -7.93 -48.72
CA ILE A 73 -7.32 -7.12 -47.57
C ILE A 73 -8.13 -7.93 -46.54
N LYS A 74 -8.79 -9.01 -46.96
CA LYS A 74 -9.55 -9.87 -46.05
C LYS A 74 -8.65 -10.57 -45.03
N ASP A 75 -7.47 -11.02 -45.47
CA ASP A 75 -6.53 -11.73 -44.60
C ASP A 75 -5.89 -10.74 -43.63
N PHE A 76 -5.50 -9.55 -44.11
CA PHE A 76 -5.06 -8.45 -43.25
C PHE A 76 -6.11 -8.08 -42.19
N ILE A 77 -7.38 -7.92 -42.57
CA ILE A 77 -8.46 -7.63 -41.63
C ILE A 77 -8.62 -8.77 -40.61
N GLN A 78 -8.52 -10.02 -41.05
CA GLN A 78 -8.65 -11.17 -40.17
C GLN A 78 -7.53 -11.19 -39.12
N ASP A 79 -6.29 -10.92 -39.52
CA ASP A 79 -5.13 -10.85 -38.64
C ASP A 79 -5.23 -9.66 -37.68
N PHE A 80 -5.59 -8.48 -38.18
CA PHE A 80 -5.84 -7.31 -37.35
C PHE A 80 -6.91 -7.59 -36.27
N LEU A 81 -8.04 -8.20 -36.64
CA LEU A 81 -9.10 -8.52 -35.69
C LEU A 81 -8.64 -9.54 -34.63
N ASN A 82 -7.87 -10.55 -35.03
CA ASN A 82 -7.33 -11.56 -34.11
C ASN A 82 -6.33 -10.93 -33.13
N ASN A 83 -5.38 -10.16 -33.65
CA ASN A 83 -4.34 -9.47 -32.89
C ASN A 83 -4.93 -8.43 -31.94
N GLN A 84 -5.88 -7.62 -32.42
CA GLN A 84 -6.59 -6.65 -31.60
C GLN A 84 -7.39 -7.33 -30.49
N ARG A 85 -8.03 -8.48 -30.76
CA ARG A 85 -8.75 -9.24 -29.75
C ARG A 85 -7.81 -9.77 -28.66
N LEU A 86 -6.61 -10.24 -29.03
CA LEU A 86 -5.59 -10.68 -28.07
C LEU A 86 -5.09 -9.51 -27.21
N MET A 87 -4.76 -8.37 -27.83
CA MET A 87 -4.39 -7.14 -27.12
C MET A 87 -5.47 -6.69 -26.15
N ASN A 88 -6.72 -6.59 -26.60
CA ASN A 88 -7.84 -6.20 -25.75
C ASN A 88 -8.04 -7.16 -24.59
N LYS A 89 -7.90 -8.48 -24.82
CA LYS A 89 -8.03 -9.47 -23.74
C LYS A 89 -6.92 -9.30 -22.69
N ALA A 90 -5.69 -9.05 -23.10
CA ALA A 90 -4.58 -8.79 -22.19
C ALA A 90 -4.79 -7.49 -21.39
N LEU A 91 -5.21 -6.42 -22.05
CA LEU A 91 -5.53 -5.14 -21.42
C LEU A 91 -6.66 -5.29 -20.39
N ILE A 92 -7.75 -5.97 -20.74
CA ILE A 92 -8.87 -6.24 -19.82
C ILE A 92 -8.39 -7.01 -18.59
N CYS A 93 -7.59 -8.07 -18.76
CA CYS A 93 -7.04 -8.83 -17.63
C CYS A 93 -6.19 -7.96 -16.71
N SER A 94 -5.31 -7.12 -17.28
CA SER A 94 -4.49 -6.17 -16.53
C SER A 94 -5.34 -5.13 -15.80
N ASP A 95 -6.34 -4.56 -16.47
CA ASP A 95 -7.25 -3.54 -15.93
C ASP A 95 -8.10 -4.10 -14.78
N CYS A 96 -8.68 -5.30 -14.93
CA CYS A 96 -9.42 -5.95 -13.85
C CYS A 96 -8.57 -6.13 -12.58
N GLY A 97 -7.30 -6.50 -12.73
CA GLY A 97 -6.39 -6.61 -11.58
C GLY A 97 -6.09 -5.26 -10.91
N GLN A 98 -5.96 -4.20 -11.71
CA GLN A 98 -5.79 -2.84 -11.19
C GLN A 98 -7.02 -2.37 -10.43
N TRP A 99 -8.23 -2.60 -10.94
CA TRP A 99 -9.48 -2.28 -10.24
C TRP A 99 -9.59 -2.99 -8.89
N GLU A 100 -9.30 -4.30 -8.84
CA GLU A 100 -9.30 -5.04 -7.57
C GLU A 100 -8.32 -4.47 -6.53
N LEU A 101 -7.15 -4.00 -6.98
CA LEU A 101 -6.16 -3.40 -6.09
C LEU A 101 -6.63 -2.02 -5.60
N ILE A 102 -7.17 -1.19 -6.49
CA ILE A 102 -7.71 0.14 -6.16
C ILE A 102 -8.83 0.00 -5.14
N GLU A 103 -9.76 -0.93 -5.34
CA GLU A 103 -10.88 -1.19 -4.42
C GLU A 103 -10.38 -1.59 -3.02
N LYS A 104 -9.39 -2.50 -2.94
CA LYS A 104 -8.80 -2.93 -1.66
C LYS A 104 -8.08 -1.78 -0.95
N MET A 105 -7.33 -0.95 -1.70
CA MET A 105 -6.64 0.22 -1.15
C MET A 105 -7.63 1.27 -0.65
N LEU A 106 -8.69 1.53 -1.42
CA LEU A 106 -9.74 2.48 -1.05
C LEU A 106 -10.50 2.02 0.19
N ASP A 107 -10.89 0.75 0.27
CA ASP A 107 -11.56 0.17 1.45
C ASP A 107 -10.69 0.30 2.70
N ALA A 108 -9.40 -0.05 2.61
CA ALA A 108 -8.47 0.09 3.73
C ALA A 108 -8.31 1.55 4.18
N LEU A 109 -8.18 2.48 3.23
CA LEU A 109 -8.05 3.91 3.52
C LEU A 109 -9.32 4.49 4.15
N LEU A 110 -10.50 4.12 3.63
CA LEU A 110 -11.78 4.55 4.20
C LEU A 110 -11.95 4.08 5.64
N LYS A 111 -11.57 2.83 5.95
CA LYS A 111 -11.59 2.30 7.33
C LYS A 111 -10.68 3.11 8.26
N ILE A 112 -9.49 3.48 7.80
CA ILE A 112 -8.57 4.33 8.58
C ILE A 112 -9.18 5.72 8.81
N ILE A 113 -9.67 6.36 7.74
CA ILE A 113 -10.29 7.68 7.82
C ILE A 113 -11.51 7.68 8.74
N GLU A 114 -12.34 6.65 8.68
CA GLU A 114 -13.48 6.48 9.57
C GLU A 114 -13.03 6.43 11.04
N LYS A 115 -11.98 5.67 11.35
CA LYS A 115 -11.40 5.65 12.70
C LYS A 115 -10.81 6.99 13.14
N LEU A 116 -10.18 7.74 12.24
CA LEU A 116 -9.67 9.08 12.54
C LEU A 116 -10.79 10.10 12.77
N LYS A 117 -11.92 9.97 12.05
CA LYS A 117 -13.13 10.76 12.29
C LYS A 117 -13.76 10.42 13.64
N GLU A 118 -13.88 9.14 13.98
CA GLU A 118 -14.42 8.67 15.26
C GLU A 118 -13.66 9.24 16.46
N ILE A 119 -12.32 9.35 16.38
CA ILE A 119 -11.49 9.93 17.44
C ILE A 119 -11.37 11.46 17.36
N GLY A 120 -12.09 12.10 16.44
CA GLY A 120 -12.19 13.56 16.33
C GLY A 120 -10.91 14.26 15.87
N VAL A 121 -10.08 13.59 15.04
CA VAL A 121 -8.86 14.20 14.49
C VAL A 121 -8.93 14.46 12.99
N TRP A 122 -9.92 13.91 12.29
CA TRP A 122 -10.08 14.05 10.84
C TRP A 122 -11.48 14.53 10.46
N GLU A 123 -11.57 15.34 9.41
CA GLU A 123 -12.83 15.82 8.83
C GLU A 123 -12.78 15.77 7.30
N GLY A 124 -13.93 15.79 6.61
CA GLY A 124 -13.98 15.88 5.13
C GLY A 124 -13.92 14.57 4.33
N GLY A 125 -13.77 13.40 4.98
CA GLY A 125 -13.77 12.11 4.25
C GLY A 125 -12.47 11.85 3.49
N LEU A 126 -12.55 11.23 2.32
CA LEU A 126 -11.38 10.86 1.53
C LEU A 126 -10.57 12.10 1.08
N GLU A 127 -11.27 13.14 0.63
CA GLU A 127 -10.71 14.46 0.26
C GLU A 127 -10.45 15.35 1.49
N GLY A 128 -10.58 14.77 2.68
CA GLY A 128 -10.47 15.46 3.95
C GLY A 128 -9.03 15.65 4.42
N GLY A 129 -8.91 16.01 5.69
CA GLY A 129 -7.62 16.18 6.34
C GLY A 129 -7.70 16.11 7.85
N PHE A 130 -6.53 16.17 8.48
CA PHE A 130 -6.45 16.38 9.91
C PHE A 130 -6.99 17.77 10.27
N ILE A 131 -7.82 17.82 11.31
CA ILE A 131 -8.29 19.07 11.89
C ILE A 131 -7.06 19.88 12.37
N PRO A 132 -7.01 21.21 12.17
CA PRO A 132 -5.87 22.02 12.58
C PRO A 132 -5.44 21.78 14.03
N GLY A 133 -4.16 21.49 14.23
CA GLY A 133 -3.58 21.20 15.55
C GLY A 133 -3.84 19.78 16.08
N LYS A 134 -4.41 18.88 15.27
CA LYS A 134 -4.57 17.45 15.60
C LYS A 134 -3.61 16.58 14.78
N GLY A 135 -3.21 15.45 15.35
CA GLY A 135 -2.39 14.43 14.69
C GLY A 135 -3.16 13.11 14.51
N ILE A 136 -2.42 12.01 14.31
CA ILE A 136 -3.01 10.67 14.08
C ILE A 136 -3.70 10.06 15.32
N ALA A 137 -3.45 10.63 16.51
CA ALA A 137 -4.05 10.23 17.76
C ALA A 137 -4.81 11.41 18.38
N GLY A 138 -6.01 11.15 18.89
CA GLY A 138 -6.86 12.13 19.56
C GLY A 138 -7.79 11.47 20.58
N GLY A 139 -8.43 12.31 21.39
CA GLY A 139 -9.30 11.90 22.49
C GLY A 139 -8.68 12.08 23.87
N ASN A 140 -9.43 11.69 24.90
CA ASN A 140 -8.98 11.72 26.29
C ASN A 140 -8.24 10.43 26.64
N ILE A 141 -7.06 10.55 27.26
CA ILE A 141 -6.36 9.42 27.86
C ILE A 141 -6.84 9.29 29.31
N ASN A 142 -7.74 8.34 29.56
CA ASN A 142 -8.16 8.01 30.93
C ASN A 142 -7.17 7.05 31.57
N LEU A 143 -6.60 7.44 32.71
CA LEU A 143 -5.63 6.66 33.49
C LEU A 143 -6.30 6.19 34.79
N PHE A 144 -6.71 4.92 34.83
CA PHE A 144 -7.28 4.32 36.03
C PHE A 144 -6.23 3.48 36.76
N GLY A 145 -5.99 3.82 38.03
CA GLY A 145 -5.13 3.04 38.90
C GLY A 145 -5.89 2.00 39.71
N GLY A 146 -5.30 0.82 39.89
CA GLY A 146 -5.87 -0.25 40.73
C GLY A 146 -5.70 -0.02 42.25
N SER A 147 -4.87 0.94 42.65
CA SER A 147 -4.69 1.37 44.05
C SER A 147 -4.18 2.81 44.08
N PRO A 148 -4.58 3.64 45.06
CA PRO A 148 -3.92 4.91 45.33
C PRO A 148 -2.40 4.67 45.46
N ASP A 149 -1.60 5.49 44.77
CA ASP A 149 -0.13 5.39 44.71
C ASP A 149 0.43 4.07 44.13
N GLY A 150 -0.33 3.38 43.29
CA GLY A 150 0.15 2.22 42.52
C GLY A 150 1.07 2.62 41.36
N ALA A 151 1.87 1.66 40.87
CA ALA A 151 2.70 1.88 39.68
C ALA A 151 1.81 1.89 38.41
N HIS A 152 1.82 3.00 37.67
CA HIS A 152 1.09 3.15 36.40
C HIS A 152 2.05 3.48 35.26
N TYR A 153 1.84 2.86 34.09
CA TYR A 153 2.66 3.05 32.90
C TYR A 153 1.77 3.22 31.66
N ILE A 154 1.97 4.28 30.89
CA ILE A 154 1.55 4.32 29.48
C ILE A 154 2.72 3.81 28.65
N ARG A 155 2.53 2.66 27.98
CA ARG A 155 3.58 2.02 27.18
C ARG A 155 3.26 2.15 25.70
N THR A 156 4.27 2.45 24.91
CA THR A 156 4.19 2.45 23.43
C THR A 156 4.65 1.11 22.84
N ASN A 157 5.03 0.14 23.68
CA ASN A 157 5.52 -1.17 23.29
C ASN A 157 5.21 -2.24 24.39
N ASN A 158 5.51 -3.50 24.10
CA ASN A 158 5.19 -4.64 24.98
C ASN A 158 6.10 -4.78 26.23
N LYS A 159 7.07 -3.88 26.43
CA LYS A 159 8.02 -3.88 27.55
C LYS A 159 7.93 -2.55 28.30
N SER A 160 8.54 -2.48 29.50
CA SER A 160 8.75 -1.19 30.15
C SER A 160 10.10 -0.62 29.73
N THR A 161 10.12 0.64 29.28
CA THR A 161 11.31 1.30 28.73
C THR A 161 11.49 2.71 29.31
N GLU A 162 12.70 3.26 29.18
CA GLU A 162 13.13 4.54 29.79
C GLU A 162 12.28 5.77 29.40
N ASN A 163 11.37 5.63 28.44
CA ASN A 163 10.50 6.71 27.94
C ASN A 163 9.00 6.46 28.20
N ASP A 164 8.65 5.48 29.05
CA ASP A 164 7.27 5.30 29.48
C ASP A 164 6.85 6.44 30.42
N LEU A 165 5.63 6.96 30.27
CA LEU A 165 5.09 7.89 31.25
C LEU A 165 4.76 7.12 32.54
N ALA A 166 5.56 7.33 33.59
CA ALA A 166 5.30 6.82 34.93
C ALA A 166 4.38 7.79 35.70
N GLY A 167 3.19 7.34 36.08
CA GLY A 167 2.24 8.13 36.85
C GLY A 167 2.14 7.65 38.30
N GLY A 168 2.16 8.58 39.26
CA GLY A 168 1.97 8.31 40.70
C GLY A 168 2.84 9.18 41.61
N ILE A 169 2.50 9.27 42.89
CA ILE A 169 3.38 9.89 43.89
C ILE A 169 4.51 8.90 44.21
N ASN A 170 5.76 9.32 44.02
CA ASN A 170 6.89 8.53 44.48
C ASN A 170 6.87 8.50 46.02
N VAL A 171 6.36 7.41 46.59
CA VAL A 171 6.21 7.24 48.05
C VAL A 171 7.54 7.35 48.79
N ALA A 172 8.66 6.96 48.17
CA ALA A 172 9.98 7.12 48.76
C ALA A 172 10.37 8.61 48.84
N LEU A 173 10.15 9.37 47.76
CA LEU A 173 10.38 10.82 47.74
C LEU A 173 9.45 11.55 48.71
N LEU A 174 8.18 11.14 48.82
CA LEU A 174 7.23 11.73 49.77
C LEU A 174 7.65 11.48 51.23
N LYS A 175 8.16 10.28 51.54
CA LYS A 175 8.69 9.97 52.87
C LYS A 175 9.92 10.82 53.18
N GLN A 176 10.79 11.01 52.19
CA GLN A 176 12.00 11.80 52.35
C GLN A 176 11.67 13.28 52.60
N LEU A 177 10.80 13.88 51.77
CA LEU A 177 10.32 15.26 51.97
C LEU A 177 9.65 15.46 53.34
N LYS A 178 8.84 14.51 53.79
CA LYS A 178 8.22 14.58 55.13
C LYS A 178 9.25 14.56 56.26
N ALA A 179 10.35 13.83 56.08
CA ALA A 179 11.41 13.78 57.07
C ALA A 179 12.22 15.09 57.09
N GLU A 180 12.58 15.61 55.92
CA GLU A 180 13.31 16.88 55.76
C GLU A 180 12.51 18.05 56.36
N LEU A 181 11.23 18.18 55.99
CA LEU A 181 10.35 19.24 56.50
C LEU A 181 10.20 19.20 58.03
N LYS A 182 10.23 18.01 58.63
CA LYS A 182 10.11 17.82 60.08
C LYS A 182 11.38 18.28 60.82
N GLU A 183 12.55 18.11 60.21
CA GLU A 183 13.81 18.59 60.79
C GLU A 183 13.94 20.12 60.65
N GLU A 184 13.56 20.69 59.52
CA GLU A 184 13.52 22.16 59.33
C GLU A 184 12.62 22.83 60.38
N LEU A 185 11.41 22.30 60.60
CA LEU A 185 10.48 22.85 61.61
C LEU A 185 11.04 22.82 63.03
N LYS A 186 11.85 21.81 63.37
CA LYS A 186 12.51 21.71 64.68
C LYS A 186 13.64 22.72 64.83
N GLN A 187 14.33 23.07 63.75
CA GLN A 187 15.38 24.09 63.79
C GLN A 187 14.75 25.47 63.97
N GLU A 188 13.71 25.82 63.22
CA GLU A 188 13.04 27.12 63.35
C GLU A 188 12.44 27.34 64.75
N LEU A 189 11.84 26.31 65.35
CA LEU A 189 11.32 26.38 66.71
C LEU A 189 12.39 26.58 67.78
N LYS A 190 13.64 26.13 67.53
CA LYS A 190 14.77 26.34 68.43
C LYS A 190 15.44 27.70 68.25
N GLU A 191 15.30 28.31 67.09
CA GLU A 191 15.85 29.63 66.77
C GLU A 191 14.89 30.79 67.14
N GLY A 192 13.61 30.48 67.38
CA GLY A 192 12.59 31.44 67.82
C GLY A 192 12.37 31.57 69.33
N GLU A 193 13.08 30.79 70.16
CA GLU A 193 13.16 30.92 71.63
C GLU A 193 14.38 31.74 72.06
#